data_AF-A0A831L4G5-F1
#
_entry.id   AF-A0A831L4G5-F1
#
_cell.length_a   1.000
_cell.length_b   1.000
_cell.length_c   1.000
_cell.angle_alpha   90.00
_cell.angle_beta   90.00
_cell.angle_gamma   90.00
#
_symmetry.space_group_name_H-M   'P 1'
#
loop_
_entity.id
_entity.type
_entity.pdbx_description
1 polymer ?
#
loop_
_entity_poly.entity_id
_entity_poly.type
_entity_poly.pdbx_seq_one_letter_code
_entity_poly.pdbx_strand_id
1 'polypeptide(L)'
;MIQALSAQSFVPIKEIRDGVVFLKNGSKRMVLLTTALNFALKSDDEKEAILMQYQSFLNSLDFDLQIFVHSRKLNIQPYLDILEEKRSQQTNELLKIQIKEYANFIKTFTE
;
A
#
# COMPACT_ATOMS: atom_id res chain seq x y z
N MET A 1 28.81 3.70 -29.18
CA MET A 1 27.43 3.94 -28.69
C MET A 1 27.12 2.90 -27.64
N ILE A 2 26.72 3.30 -26.43
CA ILE A 2 26.26 2.34 -25.41
C ILE A 2 24.84 1.93 -25.82
N GLN A 3 24.70 0.68 -26.26
CA GLN A 3 23.41 0.12 -26.65
C GLN A 3 22.62 -0.16 -25.37
N ALA A 4 21.56 0.61 -25.13
CA ALA A 4 20.68 0.39 -23.98
C ALA A 4 20.02 -0.98 -24.11
N LEU A 5 20.37 -1.89 -23.21
CA LEU A 5 19.70 -3.19 -23.10
C LEU A 5 18.24 -2.97 -22.72
N SER A 6 17.32 -3.70 -23.33
CA SER A 6 15.90 -3.63 -22.97
C SER A 6 15.70 -4.04 -21.50
N ALA A 7 14.73 -3.45 -20.80
CA ALA A 7 14.41 -3.80 -19.40
C ALA A 7 14.14 -5.30 -19.22
N GLN A 8 13.59 -5.95 -20.25
CA GLN A 8 13.34 -7.39 -20.33
C GLN A 8 14.62 -8.23 -20.34
N SER A 9 15.76 -7.65 -20.73
CA SER A 9 17.09 -8.27 -20.62
C SER A 9 17.54 -8.41 -19.17
N PHE A 10 17.06 -7.53 -18.28
CA PHE A 10 17.43 -7.50 -16.86
C PHE A 10 16.48 -8.29 -15.96
N VAL A 11 15.23 -8.49 -16.39
CA VAL A 11 14.24 -9.26 -15.61
C VAL A 11 13.91 -10.54 -16.38
N PRO A 12 14.52 -11.70 -16.03
CA PRO A 12 14.43 -12.92 -16.81
C PRO A 12 13.10 -13.66 -16.57
N ILE A 13 11.96 -13.00 -16.77
CA ILE A 13 10.64 -13.63 -16.70
C ILE A 13 10.42 -14.47 -17.96
N LYS A 14 9.94 -15.69 -17.77
CA LYS A 14 9.53 -16.62 -18.84
C LYS A 14 8.03 -16.52 -19.10
N GLU A 15 7.23 -16.69 -18.06
CA GLU A 15 5.76 -16.63 -18.14
C GLU A 15 5.16 -16.33 -16.76
N ILE A 16 3.89 -15.93 -16.74
CA ILE A 16 3.09 -15.80 -15.52
C ILE A 16 1.89 -16.72 -15.68
N ARG A 17 1.68 -17.62 -14.72
CA ARG A 17 0.58 -18.60 -14.73
C ARG A 17 0.00 -18.70 -13.34
N ASP A 18 -1.32 -18.53 -13.23
CA ASP A 18 -2.08 -18.63 -11.97
C ASP A 18 -1.49 -17.78 -10.82
N GLY A 19 -1.04 -16.56 -11.14
CA GLY A 19 -0.45 -15.63 -10.17
C GLY A 19 0.99 -15.94 -9.75
N VAL A 20 1.62 -16.96 -10.34
CA VAL A 20 3.03 -17.31 -10.11
C VAL A 20 3.88 -16.83 -11.29
N VAL A 21 4.98 -16.14 -10.98
CA VAL A 21 5.98 -15.71 -11.96
C VAL A 21 7.01 -16.81 -12.13
N PHE A 22 7.15 -17.34 -13.35
CA PHE A 22 8.18 -18.30 -13.71
C PHE A 22 9.33 -17.56 -14.39
N LEU A 23 10.56 -17.78 -13.93
CA LEU A 23 11.75 -17.21 -14.55
C LEU A 23 12.37 -18.17 -15.56
N LYS A 24 13.22 -17.63 -16.43
CA LYS A 24 13.97 -18.39 -17.45
C LYS A 24 14.94 -19.42 -16.84
N ASN A 25 15.41 -19.19 -15.60
CA ASN A 25 16.27 -20.13 -14.87
C ASN A 25 15.48 -21.22 -14.11
N GLY A 26 14.14 -21.28 -14.25
CA GLY A 26 13.29 -22.26 -13.60
C GLY A 26 12.80 -21.88 -12.20
N SER A 27 13.35 -20.82 -11.58
CA SER A 27 12.85 -20.34 -10.29
C SER A 27 11.46 -19.70 -10.41
N LYS A 28 10.72 -19.71 -9.29
CA LYS A 28 9.35 -19.21 -9.19
C LYS A 28 9.29 -18.08 -8.17
N ARG A 29 8.43 -17.10 -8.41
CA ARG A 29 8.20 -15.97 -7.49
C ARG A 29 6.71 -15.66 -7.38
N MET A 30 6.31 -15.21 -6.21
CA MET A 30 4.99 -14.63 -5.97
C MET A 30 5.18 -13.28 -5.29
N VAL A 31 4.34 -12.31 -5.63
CA VAL A 31 4.32 -11.00 -4.99
C VAL A 31 2.98 -10.84 -4.28
N LEU A 32 3.05 -10.59 -2.97
CA LEU A 32 1.88 -10.41 -2.12
C LEU A 32 1.79 -8.96 -1.68
N LEU A 33 0.62 -8.35 -1.87
CA LEU A 33 0.30 -7.06 -1.28
C LEU A 33 -0.27 -7.30 0.12
N THR A 34 0.28 -6.62 1.11
CA THR A 34 -0.17 -6.68 2.49
C THR A 34 -0.31 -5.26 3.06
N THR A 35 -1.18 -5.11 4.04
CA THR A 35 -1.41 -3.85 4.76
C THR A 35 -0.72 -3.89 6.11
N ALA A 36 -0.24 -2.74 6.56
CA ALA A 36 0.29 -2.61 7.92
C ALA A 36 -0.83 -2.80 8.96
N LEU A 37 -0.44 -3.26 10.15
CA LEU A 37 -1.30 -3.36 11.32
C LEU A 37 -0.87 -2.31 12.36
N ASN A 38 -1.82 -1.64 13.00
CA ASN A 38 -1.58 -0.67 14.06
C ASN A 38 -1.15 -1.38 15.36
N PHE A 39 0.05 -1.94 15.39
CA PHE A 39 0.56 -2.78 16.47
C PHE A 39 0.57 -2.06 17.83
N ALA A 40 0.85 -0.76 17.83
CA ALA A 40 0.87 0.03 19.06
C ALA A 40 -0.51 0.12 19.76
N LEU A 41 -1.60 0.00 19.01
CA LEU A 41 -2.97 0.10 19.53
C LEU A 41 -3.54 -1.23 20.04
N LYS A 42 -2.77 -2.32 19.92
CA LYS A 42 -3.18 -3.65 20.37
C LYS A 42 -2.99 -3.82 21.88
N SER A 43 -3.79 -4.68 22.50
CA SER A 43 -3.55 -5.11 23.88
C SER A 43 -2.24 -5.88 23.98
N ASP A 44 -1.69 -6.05 25.18
CA ASP A 44 -0.42 -6.75 25.36
C ASP A 44 -0.52 -8.23 24.94
N ASP A 45 -1.65 -8.89 25.26
CA ASP A 45 -1.93 -10.27 24.81
C ASP A 45 -2.01 -10.36 23.29
N GLU A 46 -2.66 -9.40 22.62
CA GLU A 46 -2.72 -9.36 21.15
C GLU A 46 -1.33 -9.14 20.54
N LYS A 47 -0.52 -8.24 21.13
CA LYS A 47 0.85 -7.98 20.66
C LYS A 47 1.70 -9.24 20.74
N GLU A 48 1.65 -9.95 21.87
CA GLU A 48 2.39 -11.18 22.07
C GLU A 48 1.97 -12.26 21.05
N ALA A 49 0.67 -12.44 20.85
CA ALA A 49 0.14 -13.38 19.86
C ALA A 49 0.62 -13.05 18.44
N ILE A 50 0.62 -11.77 18.05
CA ILE A 50 1.12 -11.31 16.76
C ILE A 50 2.62 -11.59 16.60
N LEU A 51 3.41 -11.32 17.65
CA LEU A 51 4.85 -11.59 17.63
C LEU A 51 5.16 -13.08 17.50
N MET A 52 4.48 -13.93 18.28
CA MET A 52 4.63 -15.38 18.19
C MET A 52 4.26 -15.92 16.80
N GLN A 53 3.18 -15.39 16.20
CA GLN A 53 2.75 -15.79 14.87
C GLN A 53 3.74 -15.33 13.79
N TYR A 54 4.29 -14.13 13.92
CA TYR A 54 5.32 -13.60 13.01
C TYR A 54 6.62 -14.40 13.11
N GLN A 55 7.06 -14.75 14.32
CA GLN A 55 8.20 -15.64 14.53
C GLN A 55 7.96 -17.01 13.87
N SER A 56 6.79 -17.60 14.09
CA SER A 56 6.44 -18.90 13.49
C SER A 56 6.43 -18.84 11.96
N PHE A 57 5.94 -17.73 11.37
CA PHE A 57 6.02 -17.49 9.94
C PHE A 57 7.48 -17.46 9.45
N LEU A 58 8.36 -16.67 10.09
CA LEU A 58 9.77 -16.60 9.70
C LEU A 58 10.48 -17.96 9.80
N ASN A 59 10.20 -18.72 10.86
CA ASN A 59 10.76 -20.06 11.05
C ASN A 59 10.24 -21.10 10.06
N SER A 60 9.10 -20.84 9.41
CA SER A 60 8.51 -21.74 8.41
C SER A 60 9.06 -21.53 6.99
N LEU A 61 9.84 -20.47 6.76
CA LEU A 61 10.36 -20.14 5.43
C LEU A 61 11.50 -21.10 5.03
N ASP A 62 11.27 -21.85 3.96
CA ASP A 62 12.27 -22.69 3.27
C ASP A 62 12.72 -22.07 1.92
N PHE A 63 12.39 -20.80 1.69
CA PHE A 63 12.70 -20.04 0.48
C PHE A 63 13.10 -18.58 0.79
N ASP A 64 13.72 -17.92 -0.20
CA ASP A 64 14.12 -16.51 -0.08
C ASP A 64 12.90 -15.59 0.01
N LEU A 65 12.86 -14.75 1.06
CA LEU A 65 11.84 -13.73 1.27
C LEU A 65 12.42 -12.32 1.08
N GLN A 66 11.69 -11.47 0.36
CA GLN A 66 11.95 -10.03 0.30
C GLN A 66 10.76 -9.26 0.85
N ILE A 67 11.00 -8.43 1.86
CA ILE A 67 10.01 -7.50 2.39
C ILE A 67 10.31 -6.12 1.78
N PHE A 68 9.35 -5.59 1.02
CA PHE A 68 9.44 -4.25 0.46
C PHE A 68 8.43 -3.34 1.14
N VAL A 69 8.94 -2.34 1.86
CA VAL A 69 8.12 -1.31 2.52
C VAL A 69 8.29 -0.02 1.76
N HIS A 70 7.18 0.54 1.30
CA HIS A 70 7.17 1.82 0.60
C HIS A 70 6.10 2.73 1.16
N SER A 71 6.54 3.72 1.93
CA SER A 71 5.69 4.79 2.43
C SER A 71 5.32 5.70 1.27
N ARG A 72 4.02 5.77 0.96
CA ARG A 72 3.47 6.76 0.03
C ARG A 72 2.81 7.86 0.84
N LYS A 73 3.03 9.12 0.45
CA LYS A 73 2.15 10.19 0.91
C LYS A 73 0.73 9.83 0.48
N LEU A 74 -0.21 9.86 1.41
CA LEU A 74 -1.61 9.65 1.10
C LEU A 74 -2.03 10.71 0.07
N ASN A 75 -2.51 10.27 -1.10
CA ASN A 75 -3.09 11.20 -2.05
C ASN A 75 -4.48 11.60 -1.53
N ILE A 76 -4.57 12.75 -0.87
CA ILE A 76 -5.82 13.25 -0.31
C ILE A 76 -6.73 13.89 -1.36
N GLN A 77 -6.20 14.19 -2.56
CA GLN A 77 -6.94 14.91 -3.61
C GLN A 77 -8.30 14.28 -3.95
N PRO A 78 -8.42 12.94 -4.16
CA PRO A 78 -9.71 12.34 -4.45
C PRO A 78 -10.75 12.57 -3.35
N TYR A 79 -10.32 12.64 -2.08
CA TYR A 79 -11.21 12.92 -0.97
C TYR A 79 -11.64 14.38 -0.94
N LEU A 80 -10.72 15.31 -1.22
CA LEU A 80 -11.04 16.74 -1.34
C LEU A 80 -12.01 16.99 -2.50
N ASP A 81 -11.86 16.28 -3.61
CA ASP A 81 -12.77 16.38 -4.76
C ASP A 81 -14.19 15.93 -4.38
N ILE A 82 -14.32 14.84 -3.62
CA ILE A 82 -15.63 14.38 -3.08
C ILE A 82 -16.25 15.43 -2.16
N LEU A 83 -15.45 16.08 -1.30
CA LEU A 83 -15.95 17.13 -0.42
C LEU A 83 -16.44 18.34 -1.21
N GLU A 84 -15.70 18.74 -2.25
CA GLU A 84 -16.08 19.87 -3.11
C GLU A 84 -17.34 19.57 -3.91
N GLU A 85 -17.49 18.36 -4.44
CA GLU A 85 -18.71 17.92 -5.10
C GLU A 85 -19.91 18.01 -4.14
N LYS A 86 -19.78 17.48 -2.92
CA LYS A 86 -20.83 17.57 -1.88
C LYS A 86 -21.15 19.02 -1.50
N ARG A 87 -20.14 19.90 -1.44
CA ARG A 87 -20.33 21.33 -1.19
C ARG A 87 -21.15 22.00 -2.28
N SER A 88 -20.91 21.63 -3.54
CA SER A 88 -21.62 22.19 -4.71
C SER A 88 -23.10 21.79 -4.74
N GLN A 89 -23.43 20.58 -4.28
CA GLN A 89 -24.79 20.05 -4.24
C GLN A 89 -25.59 20.48 -3.00
N GLN A 90 -24.91 20.97 -1.97
CA GLN A 90 -25.55 21.42 -0.75
C GLN A 90 -26.36 22.70 -1.00
N THR A 91 -27.58 22.79 -0.49
CA THR A 91 -28.43 23.99 -0.60
C THR A 91 -28.36 24.87 0.64
N ASN A 92 -27.99 24.30 1.79
CA ASN A 92 -27.83 25.03 3.03
C ASN A 92 -26.45 25.71 3.12
N GLU A 93 -26.44 27.04 3.23
CA GLU A 93 -25.21 27.84 3.27
C GLU A 93 -24.32 27.55 4.48
N LEU A 94 -24.87 27.27 5.66
CA LEU A 94 -24.07 26.90 6.84
C LEU A 94 -23.32 25.59 6.61
N LEU A 95 -23.99 24.60 5.99
CA LEU A 95 -23.37 23.33 5.67
C LEU A 95 -22.30 23.46 4.58
N LYS A 96 -22.46 24.37 3.60
CA LYS A 96 -21.40 24.69 2.62
C LYS A 96 -20.15 25.23 3.30
N ILE A 97 -20.33 26.14 4.28
CA ILE A 97 -19.22 26.71 5.05
C ILE A 97 -18.50 25.61 5.83
N GLN A 98 -19.25 24.75 6.54
CA GLN A 98 -18.65 23.64 7.30
C GLN A 98 -17.86 22.67 6.42
N ILE A 99 -18.37 22.30 5.25
CA ILE A 99 -17.64 21.41 4.32
C ILE A 99 -16.33 22.06 3.86
N LYS A 100 -16.35 23.37 3.56
CA LYS A 100 -15.15 24.12 3.19
C LYS A 100 -14.13 24.19 4.32
N GLU A 101 -14.56 24.50 5.54
CA GLU A 101 -13.69 24.54 6.71
C GLU A 101 -13.08 23.18 7.02
N TYR A 102 -13.87 22.12 6.93
CA TYR A 102 -13.38 20.75 7.09
C TYR A 102 -12.38 20.37 6.00
N ALA A 103 -12.65 20.69 4.73
CA ALA A 103 -11.69 20.44 3.64
C ALA A 103 -10.37 21.20 3.85
N ASN A 104 -10.43 22.45 4.32
CA ASN A 104 -9.24 23.23 4.67
C ASN A 104 -8.49 22.63 5.87
N PHE A 105 -9.20 22.22 6.91
CA PHE A 105 -8.61 21.53 8.06
C PHE A 105 -7.84 20.28 7.59
N ILE A 106 -8.45 19.43 6.77
CA ILE A 106 -7.79 18.23 6.23
C ILE A 106 -6.51 18.59 5.45
N LYS A 107 -6.52 19.64 4.62
CA LYS A 107 -5.32 20.09 3.90
C LYS A 107 -4.15 20.39 4.83
N THR A 108 -4.41 21.00 6.00
CA THR A 108 -3.34 21.33 6.97
C THR A 108 -2.63 20.11 7.58
N PHE A 109 -3.22 18.91 7.52
CA PHE A 109 -2.56 17.67 7.99
C PHE A 109 -1.80 16.94 6.88
N THR A 110 -2.05 17.30 5.61
CA THR A 110 -1.56 16.56 4.45
C THR A 110 -0.51 17.32 3.63
N GLU A 111 -0.45 18.65 3.78
CA GLU A 111 0.54 19.55 3.18
C GLU A 111 1.63 19.92 4.21
#